data_AF-A0A364K703-F1
#
_entry.id   AF-A0A364K703-F1
#
_cell.length_a   1.000
_cell.length_b   1.000
_cell.length_c   1.000
_cell.angle_alpha   90.00
_cell.angle_beta   90.00
_cell.angle_gamma   90.00
#
_symmetry.space_group_name_H-M   'P 1'
#
loop_
_entity.id
_entity.type
_entity.pdbx_description
1 polymer ?
#
loop_
_entity_poly.entity_id
_entity_poly.type
_entity_poly.pdbx_seq_one_letter_code
_entity_poly.pdbx_strand_id
1 'polypeptide(L)'
;MRYFLLAIVIVALDQWSKWLVVSKMVLSESIPIIDGFFYITSHRNRGAAFGILENQQWLFIIVTFLVIGGVIYYIWKEKKSSQQPVMLWALSLILGGAIGNLIDRIRSGEVVDFIHLQFGSYHYPIFNIADSAIVIGVILFAIFMLFTPDIEKKKNQEVGES
;
A
#
# COMPACT_ATOMS: atom_id res chain seq x y z
N MET A 1 4.98 -2.02 -18.86
CA MET A 1 4.47 -0.63 -18.86
C MET A 1 3.19 -0.50 -18.04
N ARG A 2 2.13 -1.28 -18.32
CA ARG A 2 0.84 -1.23 -17.59
C ARG A 2 0.93 -1.34 -16.05
N TYR A 3 1.90 -2.10 -15.53
CA TYR A 3 2.11 -2.27 -14.08
C TYR A 3 2.54 -0.96 -13.39
N PHE A 4 3.49 -0.24 -14.00
CA PHE A 4 3.88 1.09 -13.51
C PHE A 4 2.75 2.12 -13.64
N LEU A 5 1.88 1.99 -14.66
CA LEU A 5 0.71 2.83 -14.78
C LEU A 5 -0.24 2.67 -13.58
N LEU A 6 -0.47 1.44 -13.10
CA LEU A 6 -1.26 1.24 -11.89
C LEU A 6 -0.62 1.91 -10.67
N ALA A 7 0.69 1.77 -10.48
CA ALA A 7 1.38 2.45 -9.38
C ALA A 7 1.21 3.98 -9.45
N ILE A 8 1.30 4.57 -10.65
CA ILE A 8 1.06 6.01 -10.87
C ILE A 8 -0.38 6.39 -10.52
N VAL A 9 -1.36 5.59 -10.92
CA VAL A 9 -2.78 5.83 -10.60
C VAL A 9 -3.02 5.78 -9.09
N ILE A 10 -2.44 4.79 -8.39
CA ILE A 10 -2.54 4.70 -6.93
C ILE A 10 -1.92 5.92 -6.25
N VAL A 11 -0.73 6.35 -6.68
CA VAL A 11 -0.07 7.56 -6.13
C VAL A 11 -0.93 8.79 -6.37
N ALA A 12 -1.49 8.95 -7.57
CA ALA A 12 -2.33 10.09 -7.92
C ALA A 12 -3.60 10.14 -7.06
N LEU A 13 -4.29 9.00 -6.88
CA LEU A 13 -5.49 8.90 -6.05
C LEU A 13 -5.18 9.16 -4.57
N ASP A 14 -4.10 8.58 -4.06
CA ASP A 14 -3.64 8.80 -2.69
C ASP A 14 -3.35 10.28 -2.43
N GLN A 15 -2.48 10.89 -3.23
CA GLN A 15 -2.09 12.29 -3.04
C GLN A 15 -3.26 13.26 -3.25
N TRP A 16 -4.16 12.98 -4.20
CA TRP A 16 -5.37 13.78 -4.39
C TRP A 16 -6.31 13.69 -3.18
N SER A 17 -6.56 12.49 -2.67
CA SER A 17 -7.43 12.28 -1.50
C SER A 17 -6.88 12.94 -0.24
N LYS A 18 -5.57 12.83 0.01
CA LYS A 18 -4.88 13.49 1.13
C LYS A 18 -4.93 15.02 1.01
N TRP A 19 -4.71 15.54 -0.20
CA TRP A 19 -4.83 16.98 -0.45
C TRP A 19 -6.25 17.50 -0.18
N LEU A 20 -7.29 16.75 -0.56
CA LEU A 20 -8.68 17.11 -0.26
C LEU A 20 -8.90 17.20 1.26
N VAL A 21 -8.45 16.20 2.03
CA VAL A 21 -8.59 16.20 3.49
C VAL A 21 -7.86 17.38 4.12
N VAL A 22 -6.60 17.61 3.74
CA VAL A 22 -5.79 18.71 4.30
C VAL A 22 -6.37 20.09 3.94
N SER A 23 -6.98 20.24 2.76
CA SER A 23 -7.50 21.54 2.29
C SER A 23 -8.93 21.84 2.74
N LYS A 24 -9.69 20.83 3.17
CA LYS A 24 -11.11 20.98 3.52
C LYS A 24 -11.43 20.71 4.98
N MET A 25 -10.52 20.11 5.73
CA MET A 25 -10.78 19.69 7.12
C MET A 25 -9.74 20.25 8.08
N VAL A 26 -10.20 20.61 9.27
CA VAL A 26 -9.33 20.92 10.41
C VAL A 26 -8.73 19.61 10.94
N LEU A 27 -7.54 19.68 11.53
CA LEU A 27 -6.93 18.52 12.19
C LEU A 27 -7.89 17.95 13.26
N SER A 28 -8.02 16.63 13.31
CA SER A 28 -8.93 15.87 14.19
C SER A 28 -10.43 16.05 13.91
N GLU A 29 -10.82 16.86 12.92
CA GLU A 29 -12.20 16.92 12.46
C GLU A 29 -12.64 15.55 11.91
N SER A 30 -13.86 15.14 12.25
CA SER A 30 -14.46 13.87 11.84
C SER A 30 -15.83 14.11 11.20
N ILE A 31 -15.97 13.72 9.94
CA ILE A 31 -17.21 13.83 9.16
C ILE A 31 -17.80 12.42 9.02
N PRO A 32 -19.02 12.16 9.52
CA PRO A 32 -19.69 10.87 9.33
C PRO A 32 -20.07 10.65 7.86
N ILE A 33 -19.74 9.49 7.32
CA ILE A 33 -20.25 9.01 6.02
C ILE A 33 -21.32 7.94 6.24
N ILE A 34 -21.08 7.03 7.18
CA ILE A 34 -22.05 6.05 7.69
C ILE A 34 -21.96 6.10 9.21
N ASP A 35 -22.97 6.67 9.85
CA ASP A 35 -23.00 6.82 11.31
C ASP A 35 -22.81 5.47 12.01
N GLY A 36 -21.86 5.44 12.96
CA GLY A 36 -21.49 4.26 13.74
C GLY A 36 -20.55 3.28 13.03
N PHE A 37 -20.11 3.56 11.79
CA PHE A 37 -19.24 2.66 11.03
C PHE A 37 -18.10 3.35 10.28
N PHE A 38 -18.40 4.35 9.44
CA PHE A 38 -17.42 4.95 8.54
C PHE A 38 -17.42 6.47 8.62
N TYR A 39 -16.24 7.02 8.92
CA TYR A 39 -15.97 8.43 9.05
C TYR A 39 -14.78 8.82 8.16
N ILE A 40 -14.76 10.06 7.70
CA ILE A 40 -13.54 10.72 7.24
C ILE A 40 -13.01 11.53 8.42
N THR A 41 -11.81 11.20 8.91
CA THR A 41 -11.22 11.84 10.09
C THR A 41 -9.84 12.38 9.77
N SER A 42 -9.62 13.69 9.82
CA SER A 42 -8.31 14.28 9.50
C SER A 42 -7.28 13.91 10.58
N HIS A 43 -6.38 12.97 10.26
CA HIS A 43 -5.33 12.51 11.16
C HIS A 43 -3.93 12.72 10.55
N ARG A 44 -2.92 12.89 11.40
CA ARG A 44 -1.51 13.01 11.01
C ARG A 44 -0.69 12.00 11.78
N ASN A 45 -0.09 11.08 11.04
CA ASN A 45 0.61 9.96 11.60
C ASN A 45 2.14 10.15 11.50
N ARG A 46 2.78 10.19 12.67
CA ARG A 46 4.24 10.38 12.81
C ARG A 46 5.00 9.11 13.23
N GLY A 47 4.32 7.97 13.29
CA GLY A 47 4.91 6.72 13.77
C GLY A 47 4.45 5.51 12.96
N ALA A 48 4.69 4.33 13.51
CA ALA A 48 4.03 3.10 13.13
C ALA A 48 2.85 2.82 14.08
N ALA A 49 2.24 1.64 13.95
CA ALA A 49 1.22 1.17 14.88
C ALA A 49 1.70 1.27 16.35
N PHE A 50 0.78 1.62 17.25
CA PHE A 50 1.01 1.71 18.70
C PHE A 50 2.11 2.70 19.14
N GLY A 51 2.40 3.74 18.34
CA GLY A 51 3.40 4.75 18.68
C GLY A 51 4.86 4.27 18.57
N ILE A 52 5.07 3.07 18.02
CA ILE A 52 6.41 2.55 17.77
C ILE A 52 7.10 3.43 16.71
N LEU A 53 8.36 3.80 16.94
CA LEU A 53 9.17 4.61 16.04
C LEU A 53 8.59 6.02 15.75
N GLU A 54 7.80 6.58 16.67
CA GLU A 54 7.38 7.98 16.57
C GLU A 54 8.57 8.92 16.36
N ASN A 55 8.40 9.86 15.43
CA ASN A 55 9.42 10.84 15.00
C ASN A 55 10.69 10.24 14.38
N GLN A 56 10.78 8.92 14.15
CA GLN A 56 11.89 8.27 13.46
C GLN A 56 11.65 8.22 11.94
N GLN A 57 11.24 9.35 11.35
CA GLN A 57 10.86 9.43 9.93
C GLN A 57 11.98 8.99 8.98
N TRP A 58 13.23 9.27 9.34
CA TRP A 58 14.40 8.85 8.56
C TRP A 58 14.46 7.33 8.38
N LEU A 59 14.08 6.54 9.40
CA LEU A 59 14.08 5.08 9.31
C LEU A 59 13.01 4.59 8.34
N PHE A 60 11.79 5.13 8.43
CA PHE A 60 10.72 4.81 7.48
C PHE A 60 11.11 5.16 6.05
N ILE A 61 11.75 6.31 5.83
CA ILE A 61 12.24 6.74 4.52
C ILE A 61 13.26 5.73 3.96
N ILE A 62 14.28 5.36 4.74
CA ILE A 62 15.31 4.39 4.30
C ILE A 62 14.67 3.04 3.95
N VAL A 63 13.85 2.48 4.85
CA VAL A 63 13.19 1.19 4.62
C VAL A 63 12.30 1.25 3.38
N THR A 64 11.56 2.34 3.20
CA THR A 64 10.67 2.51 2.03
C THR A 64 11.46 2.60 0.72
N PHE A 65 12.62 3.28 0.71
CA PHE A 65 13.51 3.28 -0.46
C PHE A 65 14.02 1.87 -0.80
N LEU A 66 14.38 1.07 0.20
CA LEU A 66 14.80 -0.33 -0.01
C LEU A 66 13.66 -1.17 -0.61
N VAL A 67 12.43 -1.03 -0.08
CA VAL A 67 11.25 -1.72 -0.61
C VAL A 67 10.97 -1.29 -2.05
N ILE A 68 10.96 0.01 -2.35
CA ILE A 68 10.75 0.53 -3.69
C ILE A 68 11.81 0.00 -4.66
N GLY A 69 13.10 0.04 -4.27
CA GLY A 69 14.20 -0.47 -5.09
C GLY A 69 14.04 -1.97 -5.39
N GLY A 70 13.73 -2.78 -4.37
CA GLY A 70 13.48 -4.21 -4.53
C GLY A 70 12.28 -4.50 -5.43
N VAL A 71 11.17 -3.81 -5.24
CA VAL A 71 9.94 -3.98 -6.03
C VAL A 71 10.16 -3.59 -7.49
N ILE A 72 10.83 -2.46 -7.76
CA ILE A 72 11.16 -2.03 -9.13
C ILE A 72 12.07 -3.05 -9.80
N TYR A 73 13.09 -3.53 -9.10
CA TYR A 73 14.00 -4.56 -9.61
C TYR A 73 13.24 -5.84 -9.99
N TYR A 74 12.37 -6.34 -9.11
CA TYR A 74 11.57 -7.54 -9.38
C TYR A 74 10.61 -7.36 -10.55
N ILE A 75 9.87 -6.23 -10.62
CA ILE A 75 9.02 -5.94 -11.78
C ILE A 75 9.85 -5.90 -13.06
N TRP A 76 11.04 -5.30 -13.04
CA TRP A 76 11.89 -5.18 -14.21
C TRP A 76 12.48 -6.51 -14.67
N LYS A 77 12.83 -7.40 -13.73
CA LYS A 77 13.31 -8.77 -13.99
C LYS A 77 12.19 -9.64 -14.58
N GLU A 78 11.03 -9.65 -13.94
CA GLU A 78 9.96 -10.61 -14.24
C GLU A 78 9.02 -10.15 -15.37
N LYS A 79 9.03 -8.87 -15.78
CA LYS A 79 8.18 -8.37 -16.88
C LYS A 79 8.39 -9.10 -18.22
N LYS A 80 9.55 -9.71 -18.45
CA LYS A 80 9.87 -10.44 -19.68
C LYS A 80 9.31 -11.86 -19.67
N SER A 81 9.22 -12.47 -18.49
CA SER A 81 8.74 -13.84 -18.34
C SER A 81 7.24 -13.94 -18.62
N SER A 82 6.44 -12.89 -18.36
CA SER A 82 4.99 -12.80 -18.60
C SER A 82 4.12 -13.89 -17.94
N GLN A 83 4.70 -14.89 -17.27
CA GLN A 83 3.98 -16.03 -16.71
C GLN A 83 3.24 -15.74 -15.39
N GLN A 84 3.44 -14.56 -14.78
CA GLN A 84 2.95 -14.28 -13.42
C GLN A 84 2.32 -12.88 -13.27
N PRO A 85 1.20 -12.61 -13.99
CA PRO A 85 0.57 -11.28 -13.98
C PRO A 85 0.06 -10.87 -12.60
N VAL A 86 -0.45 -11.81 -11.80
CA VAL A 86 -0.96 -11.55 -10.43
C VAL A 86 0.13 -10.98 -9.53
N MET A 87 1.33 -11.58 -9.57
CA MET A 87 2.49 -11.08 -8.83
C MET A 87 2.85 -9.64 -9.24
N LEU A 88 2.87 -9.34 -10.54
CA LEU A 88 3.21 -8.01 -11.04
C LEU A 88 2.16 -6.95 -10.66
N TRP A 89 0.88 -7.31 -10.63
CA TRP A 89 -0.18 -6.44 -10.11
C TRP A 89 -0.04 -6.20 -8.60
N ALA A 90 0.22 -7.25 -7.83
CA ALA A 90 0.48 -7.15 -6.39
C ALA A 90 1.66 -6.20 -6.09
N LEU A 91 2.78 -6.39 -6.78
CA LEU A 91 3.96 -5.54 -6.67
C LEU A 91 3.68 -4.08 -7.08
N SER A 92 2.81 -3.85 -8.07
CA SER A 92 2.43 -2.49 -8.49
C SER A 92 1.61 -1.76 -7.43
N LEU A 93 0.71 -2.46 -6.74
CA LEU A 93 -0.06 -1.89 -5.63
C LEU A 93 0.85 -1.52 -4.46
N ILE A 94 1.77 -2.41 -4.08
CA ILE A 94 2.78 -2.16 -3.04
C ILE A 94 3.65 -0.96 -3.43
N LEU A 95 4.11 -0.89 -4.69
CA LEU A 95 4.91 0.21 -5.19
C LEU A 95 4.18 1.55 -5.08
N GLY A 96 2.92 1.60 -5.56
CA GLY A 96 2.11 2.80 -5.53
C GLY A 96 1.84 3.30 -4.11
N GLY A 97 1.45 2.41 -3.20
CA GLY A 97 1.21 2.79 -1.81
C GLY A 97 2.49 3.19 -1.07
N ALA A 98 3.60 2.47 -1.28
CA ALA A 98 4.89 2.82 -0.69
C ALA A 98 5.35 4.23 -1.12
N ILE A 99 5.23 4.55 -2.41
CA ILE A 99 5.56 5.89 -2.93
C ILE A 99 4.62 6.95 -2.35
N GLY A 100 3.30 6.71 -2.31
CA GLY A 100 2.32 7.65 -1.78
C GLY A 100 2.64 8.08 -0.34
N ASN A 101 2.90 7.12 0.54
CA ASN A 101 3.28 7.41 1.93
C ASN A 101 4.71 7.98 2.06
N LEU A 102 5.63 7.64 1.17
CA LEU A 102 6.98 8.23 1.15
C LEU A 102 6.94 9.73 0.82
N ILE A 103 6.07 10.13 -0.12
CA ILE A 103 5.91 11.54 -0.51
C ILE A 103 5.52 12.39 0.70
N ASP A 104 4.53 11.96 1.49
CA ASP A 104 4.09 12.71 2.67
C ASP A 104 5.22 12.84 3.71
N ARG A 105 5.93 11.74 3.99
CA ARG A 105 7.04 11.72 4.95
C ARG A 105 8.17 12.65 4.55
N ILE A 106 8.52 12.71 3.26
CA ILE A 106 9.56 13.62 2.76
C ILE A 106 9.09 15.07 2.82
N ARG A 107 7.82 15.34 2.48
CA ARG A 107 7.31 16.72 2.37
C ARG A 107 6.94 17.35 3.70
N SER A 108 6.43 16.56 4.65
CA SER A 108 5.81 17.06 5.87
C SER A 108 6.27 16.36 7.16
N GLY A 109 7.04 15.26 7.05
CA GLY A 109 7.48 14.49 8.21
C GLY A 109 6.36 13.67 8.89
N GLU A 110 5.20 13.57 8.26
CA GLU A 110 4.04 12.83 8.75
C GLU A 110 3.24 12.28 7.56
N VAL A 111 2.38 11.30 7.79
CA VAL A 111 1.46 10.74 6.79
C VAL A 111 0.05 11.25 7.07
N VAL A 112 -0.67 11.63 6.01
CA VAL A 112 -2.06 12.07 6.12
C VAL A 112 -2.98 10.86 6.09
N ASP A 113 -3.60 10.56 7.22
CA ASP A 113 -4.56 9.46 7.36
C ASP A 113 -5.98 10.02 7.50
N PHE A 114 -6.96 9.32 6.92
CA PHE A 114 -8.33 9.83 6.88
C PHE A 114 -9.47 8.82 6.84
N ILE A 115 -9.20 7.58 6.45
CA ILE A 115 -10.22 6.52 6.45
C ILE A 115 -10.34 5.98 7.87
N HIS A 116 -11.45 6.29 8.52
CA HIS A 116 -11.71 5.89 9.90
C HIS A 116 -12.89 4.91 9.95
N LEU A 117 -12.60 3.67 10.34
CA LEU A 117 -13.58 2.61 10.53
C LEU A 117 -13.80 2.32 12.01
N GLN A 118 -15.06 2.30 12.43
CA GLN A 118 -15.49 2.06 13.81
C GLN A 118 -16.44 0.87 13.86
N PHE A 119 -16.30 0.04 14.89
CA PHE A 119 -17.15 -1.13 15.16
C PHE A 119 -17.60 -1.08 16.62
N GLY A 120 -18.71 -0.39 16.89
CA GLY A 120 -19.16 -0.14 18.26
C GLY A 120 -18.14 0.73 19.01
N SER A 121 -17.55 0.22 20.10
CA SER A 121 -16.51 0.91 20.87
C SER A 121 -15.09 0.72 20.32
N TYR A 122 -14.90 -0.17 19.35
CA TYR A 122 -13.60 -0.45 18.76
C TYR A 122 -13.34 0.47 17.56
N HIS A 123 -12.20 1.16 17.56
CA HIS A 123 -11.74 1.99 16.46
C HIS A 123 -10.56 1.30 15.78
N TYR A 124 -10.70 0.99 14.49
CA TYR A 124 -9.57 0.53 13.71
C TYR A 124 -8.60 1.70 13.46
N PRO A 125 -7.28 1.49 13.45
CA PRO A 125 -6.33 2.57 13.15
C PRO A 125 -6.69 3.30 11.87
N ILE A 126 -6.72 4.64 11.91
CA ILE A 126 -7.05 5.46 10.75
C ILE A 126 -5.96 5.25 9.68
N PHE A 127 -6.36 5.06 8.43
CA PHE A 127 -5.45 4.75 7.33
C PHE A 127 -5.79 5.56 6.08
N ASN A 128 -5.07 5.33 4.98
CA ASN A 128 -5.28 6.02 3.71
C ASN A 128 -5.32 5.07 2.50
N ILE A 129 -5.40 5.63 1.29
CA ILE A 129 -5.44 4.86 0.03
C ILE A 129 -4.11 4.13 -0.20
N ALA A 130 -2.97 4.76 0.10
CA ALA A 130 -1.67 4.10 0.02
C ALA A 130 -1.58 2.87 0.94
N ASP A 131 -2.07 2.93 2.18
CA ASP A 131 -2.11 1.79 3.09
C ASP A 131 -3.01 0.66 2.57
N SER A 132 -4.18 1.04 2.04
CA SER A 132 -5.11 0.09 1.41
C SER A 132 -4.45 -0.65 0.25
N ALA A 133 -3.73 0.08 -0.61
CA ALA A 133 -3.00 -0.50 -1.73
C ALA A 133 -1.88 -1.45 -1.26
N ILE A 134 -1.14 -1.08 -0.21
CA ILE A 134 -0.11 -1.96 0.37
C ILE A 134 -0.77 -3.24 0.90
N VAL A 135 -1.83 -3.15 1.69
CA VAL A 135 -2.51 -4.33 2.28
C VAL A 135 -3.03 -5.26 1.19
N ILE A 136 -3.75 -4.73 0.19
CA ILE A 136 -4.26 -5.53 -0.92
C ILE A 136 -3.11 -6.16 -1.72
N GLY A 137 -2.07 -5.38 -2.00
CA GLY A 137 -0.89 -5.87 -2.73
C GLY A 137 -0.16 -6.99 -1.97
N VAL A 138 0.03 -6.85 -0.66
CA VAL A 138 0.64 -7.89 0.19
C VAL A 138 -0.22 -9.15 0.23
N ILE A 139 -1.54 -9.02 0.38
CA ILE A 139 -2.47 -10.17 0.35
C ILE A 139 -2.39 -10.90 -0.99
N LEU A 140 -2.45 -10.17 -2.11
CA LEU A 140 -2.36 -10.77 -3.45
C LEU A 140 -1.01 -11.44 -3.68
N PHE A 141 0.08 -10.83 -3.22
CA PHE A 141 1.42 -11.41 -3.30
C PHE A 141 1.52 -12.69 -2.46
N ALA A 142 0.98 -12.69 -1.24
CA ALA A 142 0.97 -13.85 -0.37
C ALA A 142 0.14 -15.00 -0.96
N ILE A 143 -1.07 -14.72 -1.49
CA ILE A 143 -1.89 -15.70 -2.21
C ILE A 143 -1.11 -16.29 -3.39
N PHE A 144 -0.48 -15.44 -4.20
CA PHE A 144 0.34 -15.91 -5.31
C PHE A 144 1.46 -16.85 -4.84
N MET A 145 2.19 -16.47 -3.79
CA MET A 145 3.29 -17.28 -3.24
C MET A 145 2.84 -18.60 -2.59
N LEU A 146 1.65 -18.65 -2.02
CA LEU A 146 1.13 -19.86 -1.37
C LEU A 146 0.51 -20.86 -2.36
N PHE A 147 -0.12 -20.38 -3.43
CA PHE A 147 -0.91 -21.23 -4.33
C PHE A 147 -0.29 -21.46 -5.72
N THR A 148 0.76 -20.72 -6.09
CA THR A 148 1.47 -20.90 -7.36
C THR A 148 2.69 -21.86 -7.35
N PRO A 149 3.33 -22.24 -6.20
CA PRO A 149 4.44 -23.19 -6.19
C PRO A 149 4.11 -24.57 -6.81
N ASP A 150 2.84 -24.96 -6.83
CA ASP A 150 2.42 -26.28 -7.30
C ASP A 150 2.23 -26.38 -8.82
N ILE A 151 2.10 -25.26 -9.53
CA ILE A 151 1.84 -25.26 -10.98
C ILE A 151 3.13 -25.52 -11.77
N GLU A 152 4.26 -24.94 -11.36
CA GLU A 152 5.57 -25.20 -12.02
C GLU A 152 6.11 -26.60 -11.71
N LYS A 153 5.87 -27.13 -10.49
CA LYS A 153 6.24 -28.51 -10.15
C LYS A 153 5.45 -29.54 -10.97
N LYS A 154 4.13 -29.36 -11.12
CA LYS A 154 3.29 -30.26 -11.95
C LYS A 154 3.68 -30.22 -13.43
N LYS A 155 3.94 -29.03 -13.97
CA LYS A 155 4.34 -28.87 -15.38
C LYS A 155 5.69 -29.51 -15.69
N ASN A 156 6.65 -29.47 -14.76
CA ASN A 156 7.94 -30.14 -14.91
C ASN A 156 7.87 -31.67 -14.70
N GLN A 157 6.90 -32.17 -13.94
CA GLN A 157 6.63 -33.60 -13.81
C GLN A 157 5.98 -34.18 -15.09
N GLU A 158 5.01 -33.49 -15.67
CA GLU A 158 4.34 -33.94 -16.92
C GLU A 158 5.27 -33.92 -18.15
N VAL A 159 6.26 -33.03 -18.21
CA VAL A 159 7.25 -32.96 -19.31
C VAL A 159 8.43 -33.92 -19.11
N GLY A 160 8.72 -34.34 -17.87
CA GLY A 160 9.76 -35.32 -17.57
C GLY A 160 9.33 -36.79 -17.77
N GLU A 161 8.03 -37.02 -17.97
CA GLU A 161 7.44 -38.35 -18.18
C GLU A 161 7.09 -38.64 -19.66
N SER A 162 7.37 -37.70 -20.58
CA SER A 162 7.20 -37.84 -22.04
C SER A 162 8.53 -37.94 -22.78
#